data_AF-A0A4V1Y1Z8-F1
#
_entry.id   AF-A0A4V1Y1Z8-F1
#
_cell.length_a   1.000
_cell.length_b   1.000
_cell.length_c   1.000
_cell.angle_alpha   90.00
_cell.angle_beta   90.00
_cell.angle_gamma   90.00
#
_symmetry.space_group_name_H-M   'P 1'
#
loop_
_entity.id
_entity.type
_entity.pdbx_description
1 polymer ?
#
loop_
_entity_poly.entity_id
_entity_poly.type
_entity_poly.pdbx_seq_one_letter_code
_entity_poly.pdbx_strand_id
1 'polypeptide(L)'
;MHVTITSPFWTTRREQIADRVIPYQWGVINDDIDVTTPDDPAGNQLSDSQSHAVANLKVAAGGIDDIFRGMVFQDSDVYKWLEEAAVAYHAVTGNSRALGIATKMADYLCKAFGPDEGQIHSADGHAVRVGYLCTGMAHVARLTGDADLFAAVRKIWTNIVTKRMYITGAIGSTHVGESFTYDYDLPNTTMYGETCASVSMCMFARQMLESESVGEYADVLEKELYNGALAGISLDGTQYFYVNALEVDPAATDNPDRHHVLAHRVDWFGCACCPANIARLIASVDQYVYTEKDGGRTVLAHQFISNDAQFDSGLRVHEESGFPWNGQVRLEAALPEDAELESVNLLVRVPEWSTRQWSARIDGEQCDVAVVDGFFAVAVARGQHRTIELDFDDSVHVMRANSHVSADAGRVALTAGPIVFCAEQADNPGDLWNYRLRVDDALQRAQMRFDGDLLGGVNTVRVPAEHEDEDTTHAPLYEQVMGERKGTPTELMLVPYYAWANREVGQMSVFQRV
;
A
#
# COMPACT_ATOMS: atom_id res chain seq x y z
N MET A 1 -24.03 0.29 -3.78
CA MET A 1 -23.23 0.94 -4.84
C MET A 1 -22.65 -0.07 -5.82
N HIS A 2 -22.44 0.34 -7.08
CA HIS A 2 -21.76 -0.41 -8.15
C HIS A 2 -20.70 0.51 -8.78
N VAL A 3 -19.46 0.04 -8.90
CA VAL A 3 -18.32 0.83 -9.43
C VAL A 3 -17.63 0.04 -10.54
N THR A 4 -17.48 0.64 -11.71
CA THR A 4 -16.74 0.08 -12.85
C THR A 4 -15.45 0.85 -13.03
N ILE A 5 -14.30 0.22 -12.82
CA ILE A 5 -13.00 0.88 -13.04
C ILE A 5 -12.73 1.07 -14.53
N THR A 6 -12.33 2.28 -14.91
CA THR A 6 -11.93 2.66 -16.28
C THR A 6 -10.47 3.13 -16.35
N SER A 7 -9.79 3.32 -15.21
CA SER A 7 -8.38 3.70 -15.15
C SER A 7 -7.50 2.64 -15.83
N PRO A 8 -6.73 2.98 -16.89
CA PRO A 8 -5.87 2.01 -17.58
C PRO A 8 -4.85 1.34 -16.63
N PHE A 9 -4.31 2.10 -15.67
CA PHE A 9 -3.37 1.59 -14.67
C PHE A 9 -3.94 0.41 -13.88
N TRP A 10 -5.20 0.50 -13.46
CA TRP A 10 -5.86 -0.53 -12.66
C TRP A 10 -6.57 -1.57 -13.52
N THR A 11 -7.17 -1.20 -14.66
CA THR A 11 -7.85 -2.13 -15.56
C THR A 11 -6.89 -3.17 -16.13
N THR A 12 -5.70 -2.76 -16.60
CA THR A 12 -4.68 -3.71 -17.07
C THR A 12 -4.30 -4.72 -15.99
N ARG A 13 -4.21 -4.28 -14.73
CA ARG A 13 -3.91 -5.18 -13.60
C ARG A 13 -5.07 -6.10 -13.27
N ARG A 14 -6.30 -5.60 -13.27
CA ARG A 14 -7.50 -6.43 -13.03
C ARG A 14 -7.70 -7.49 -14.11
N GLU A 15 -7.48 -7.13 -15.38
CA GLU A 15 -7.48 -8.07 -16.50
C GLU A 15 -6.38 -9.11 -16.34
N GLN A 16 -5.15 -8.67 -16.02
CA GLN A 16 -4.04 -9.58 -15.72
C GLN A 16 -4.35 -10.53 -14.56
N ILE A 17 -5.06 -10.06 -13.52
CA ILE A 17 -5.51 -10.92 -12.41
C ILE A 17 -6.40 -12.05 -12.95
N ALA A 18 -7.38 -11.72 -13.78
CA ALA A 18 -8.31 -12.71 -14.34
C ALA A 18 -7.63 -13.68 -15.32
N ASP A 19 -6.83 -13.14 -16.24
CA ASP A 19 -6.32 -13.89 -17.38
C ASP A 19 -5.04 -14.69 -17.07
N ARG A 20 -4.25 -14.23 -16.10
CA ARG A 20 -2.93 -14.80 -15.80
C ARG A 20 -2.76 -15.20 -14.35
N VAL A 21 -3.05 -14.30 -13.41
CA VAL A 21 -2.73 -14.54 -11.99
C VAL A 21 -3.61 -15.64 -11.39
N ILE A 22 -4.94 -15.58 -11.59
CA ILE A 22 -5.85 -16.61 -11.06
C ILE A 22 -5.52 -18.00 -11.63
N PRO A 23 -5.37 -18.20 -12.96
CA PRO A 23 -4.97 -19.49 -13.51
C PRO A 23 -3.60 -19.96 -13.00
N TYR A 24 -2.63 -19.06 -12.88
CA TYR A 24 -1.30 -19.39 -12.35
C TYR A 24 -1.38 -19.85 -10.89
N GLN A 25 -1.94 -19.02 -10.00
CA GLN A 25 -2.10 -19.36 -8.59
C GLN A 25 -2.89 -20.65 -8.40
N TRP A 26 -3.95 -20.86 -9.17
CA TRP A 26 -4.72 -22.10 -9.15
C TRP A 26 -3.86 -23.31 -9.55
N GLY A 27 -3.04 -23.19 -10.59
CA GLY A 27 -2.11 -24.24 -11.00
C GLY A 27 -1.07 -24.56 -9.93
N VAL A 28 -0.45 -23.54 -9.31
CA VAL A 28 0.51 -23.73 -8.21
C VAL A 28 -0.15 -24.43 -7.00
N ILE A 29 -1.35 -23.99 -6.61
CA ILE A 29 -2.07 -24.54 -5.45
C ILE A 29 -2.55 -25.99 -5.68
N ASN A 30 -2.72 -26.41 -6.94
CA ASN A 30 -3.03 -27.79 -7.31
C ASN A 30 -1.79 -28.63 -7.65
N ASP A 31 -0.58 -28.07 -7.49
CA ASP A 31 0.69 -28.70 -7.84
C ASP A 31 0.78 -29.07 -9.35
N ASP A 32 0.06 -28.34 -10.21
CA ASP A 32 0.06 -28.48 -11.69
C ASP A 32 1.15 -27.61 -12.37
N ILE A 33 1.75 -26.68 -11.61
CA ILE A 33 2.81 -25.77 -12.06
C ILE A 33 3.99 -25.92 -11.11
N ASP A 34 5.16 -26.27 -11.66
CA ASP A 34 6.40 -26.30 -10.90
C ASP A 34 6.84 -24.87 -10.52
N VAL A 35 7.18 -24.67 -9.25
CA VAL A 35 7.64 -23.37 -8.72
C VAL A 35 8.95 -23.54 -7.98
N THR A 36 9.79 -22.50 -8.02
CA THR A 36 10.96 -22.40 -7.15
C THR A 36 10.64 -21.48 -5.98
N THR A 37 10.76 -22.02 -4.76
CA THR A 37 10.56 -21.27 -3.51
C THR A 37 11.91 -20.89 -2.90
N PRO A 38 12.07 -19.65 -2.41
CA PRO A 38 13.23 -19.27 -1.61
C PRO A 38 13.11 -19.81 -0.18
N ASP A 39 14.13 -19.57 0.64
CA ASP A 39 14.06 -19.76 2.09
C ASP A 39 12.92 -18.91 2.69
N ASP A 40 12.34 -19.40 3.79
CA ASP A 40 11.27 -18.68 4.49
C ASP A 40 11.80 -17.37 5.10
N PRO A 41 11.20 -16.21 4.77
CA PRO A 41 11.67 -14.92 5.26
C PRO A 41 11.51 -14.75 6.80
N ALA A 42 10.63 -15.50 7.46
CA ALA A 42 10.49 -15.48 8.92
C ALA A 42 11.54 -16.36 9.65
N GLY A 43 12.17 -17.29 8.94
CA GLY A 43 13.19 -18.22 9.43
C GLY A 43 12.68 -19.44 10.19
N ASN A 44 11.37 -19.72 10.20
CA ASN A 44 10.79 -20.85 10.93
C ASN A 44 9.57 -21.52 10.29
N GLN A 45 9.18 -21.10 9.09
CA GLN A 45 8.07 -21.62 8.31
C GLN A 45 8.60 -22.57 7.23
N LEU A 46 7.71 -23.34 6.62
CA LEU A 46 8.08 -24.28 5.57
C LEU A 46 8.51 -23.50 4.31
N SER A 47 9.54 -24.00 3.64
CA SER A 47 10.03 -23.53 2.33
C SER A 47 9.73 -24.53 1.22
N ASP A 48 8.73 -25.40 1.42
CA ASP A 48 8.39 -26.49 0.51
C ASP A 48 7.94 -25.98 -0.86
N SER A 49 8.36 -26.66 -1.93
CA SER A 49 8.02 -26.32 -3.32
C SER A 49 6.65 -26.86 -3.78
N GLN A 50 5.91 -27.55 -2.88
CA GLN A 50 4.56 -28.06 -3.14
C GLN A 50 3.57 -27.39 -2.20
N SER A 51 2.46 -26.88 -2.74
CA SER A 51 1.45 -26.18 -1.93
C SER A 51 0.60 -27.17 -1.14
N HIS A 52 0.10 -28.23 -1.80
CA HIS A 52 -0.80 -29.24 -1.23
C HIS A 52 -2.10 -28.69 -0.58
N ALA A 53 -2.44 -27.40 -0.69
CA ALA A 53 -3.56 -26.81 0.05
C ALA A 53 -4.93 -27.40 -0.34
N VAL A 54 -5.18 -27.60 -1.64
CA VAL A 54 -6.41 -28.24 -2.13
C VAL A 54 -6.38 -29.76 -1.89
N ALA A 55 -5.20 -30.39 -1.94
CA ALA A 55 -5.04 -31.81 -1.63
C ALA A 55 -5.42 -32.10 -0.17
N ASN A 56 -5.01 -31.25 0.78
CA ASN A 56 -5.40 -31.37 2.19
C ASN A 56 -6.94 -31.36 2.37
N LEU A 57 -7.64 -30.48 1.65
CA LEU A 57 -9.11 -30.42 1.65
C LEU A 57 -9.75 -31.67 1.02
N LYS A 58 -9.17 -32.19 -0.07
CA LYS A 58 -9.61 -33.45 -0.71
C LYS A 58 -9.39 -34.65 0.21
N VAL A 59 -8.29 -34.70 0.96
CA VAL A 59 -8.03 -35.73 2.00
C VAL A 59 -9.08 -35.62 3.10
N ALA A 60 -9.31 -34.42 3.64
CA ALA A 60 -10.30 -34.19 4.70
C ALA A 60 -11.74 -34.54 4.26
N ALA A 61 -12.06 -34.34 2.98
CA ALA A 61 -13.34 -34.69 2.38
C ALA A 61 -13.47 -36.18 2.00
N GLY A 62 -12.43 -37.00 2.20
CA GLY A 62 -12.40 -38.42 1.81
C GLY A 62 -12.33 -38.66 0.30
N GLY A 63 -11.92 -37.64 -0.47
CA GLY A 63 -11.82 -37.69 -1.93
C GLY A 63 -10.49 -38.26 -2.44
N ILE A 64 -9.42 -38.23 -1.63
CA ILE A 64 -8.11 -38.85 -1.89
C ILE A 64 -7.51 -39.42 -0.59
N ASP A 65 -6.66 -40.44 -0.69
CA ASP A 65 -5.94 -41.05 0.44
C ASP A 65 -4.47 -40.60 0.42
N ASP A 66 -4.16 -39.54 1.17
CA ASP A 66 -2.84 -38.91 1.27
C ASP A 66 -2.63 -38.29 2.66
N ILE A 67 -1.40 -37.85 2.98
CA ILE A 67 -1.04 -37.21 4.25
C ILE A 67 -1.03 -35.69 4.15
N PHE A 68 -1.37 -35.01 5.25
CA PHE A 68 -1.32 -33.54 5.35
C PHE A 68 0.09 -32.99 5.08
N ARG A 69 0.18 -31.89 4.30
CA ARG A 69 1.42 -31.14 4.03
C ARG A 69 1.17 -29.63 4.02
N GLY A 70 2.20 -28.83 4.28
CA GLY A 70 2.11 -27.37 4.35
C GLY A 70 1.92 -26.83 5.78
N MET A 71 1.72 -25.53 5.89
CA MET A 71 1.61 -24.82 7.18
C MET A 71 0.35 -25.23 7.95
N VAL A 72 0.33 -25.07 9.27
CA VAL A 72 -0.89 -25.35 10.08
C VAL A 72 -2.12 -24.51 9.64
N PHE A 73 -1.87 -23.41 8.92
CA PHE A 73 -2.87 -22.53 8.33
C PHE A 73 -2.91 -22.63 6.78
N GLN A 74 -2.42 -23.72 6.17
CA GLN A 74 -2.41 -23.91 4.71
C GLN A 74 -3.82 -23.78 4.10
N ASP A 75 -4.84 -24.22 4.84
CA ASP A 75 -6.23 -24.05 4.43
C ASP A 75 -6.60 -22.56 4.25
N SER A 76 -5.93 -21.64 4.95
CA SER A 76 -6.15 -20.20 4.80
C SER A 76 -5.73 -19.67 3.44
N ASP A 77 -4.88 -20.36 2.68
CA ASP A 77 -4.58 -19.97 1.30
C ASP A 77 -5.76 -20.28 0.38
N VAL A 78 -6.57 -21.29 0.74
CA VAL A 78 -7.91 -21.52 0.15
C VAL A 78 -8.95 -20.60 0.77
N TYR A 79 -8.85 -20.27 2.07
CA TYR A 79 -9.84 -19.41 2.73
C TYR A 79 -9.67 -17.93 2.44
N LYS A 80 -8.48 -17.41 2.12
CA LYS A 80 -8.30 -16.03 1.64
C LYS A 80 -8.97 -15.84 0.27
N TRP A 81 -9.20 -16.92 -0.48
CA TRP A 81 -10.08 -16.98 -1.66
C TRP A 81 -11.57 -17.02 -1.29
N LEU A 82 -11.92 -17.47 -0.08
CA LEU A 82 -13.28 -17.65 0.46
C LEU A 82 -13.68 -16.64 1.56
N GLU A 83 -12.80 -15.75 2.04
CA GLU A 83 -12.98 -14.92 3.26
C GLU A 83 -14.10 -13.88 3.10
N GLU A 84 -14.47 -13.57 1.86
CA GLU A 84 -15.70 -12.86 1.52
C GLU A 84 -16.95 -13.56 2.13
N ALA A 85 -16.91 -14.88 2.32
CA ALA A 85 -18.01 -15.68 2.87
C ALA A 85 -18.28 -15.44 4.37
N ALA A 86 -17.28 -15.05 5.17
CA ALA A 86 -17.47 -14.85 6.62
C ALA A 86 -18.07 -13.47 6.95
N VAL A 87 -17.73 -12.44 6.17
CA VAL A 87 -18.35 -11.10 6.25
C VAL A 87 -19.74 -11.13 5.61
N ALA A 88 -19.91 -11.85 4.49
CA ALA A 88 -21.23 -12.17 3.95
C ALA A 88 -22.09 -12.92 4.97
N TYR A 89 -21.53 -13.79 5.81
CA TYR A 89 -22.32 -14.57 6.79
C TYR A 89 -23.09 -13.68 7.77
N HIS A 90 -22.53 -12.61 8.34
CA HIS A 90 -23.32 -11.73 9.22
C HIS A 90 -24.30 -10.84 8.43
N ALA A 91 -23.84 -10.24 7.33
CA ALA A 91 -24.66 -9.37 6.48
C ALA A 91 -25.87 -10.10 5.87
N VAL A 92 -25.74 -11.42 5.61
CA VAL A 92 -26.79 -12.26 5.02
C VAL A 92 -27.63 -12.98 6.08
N THR A 93 -27.08 -13.38 7.22
CA THR A 93 -27.80 -14.24 8.19
C THR A 93 -28.37 -13.52 9.40
N GLY A 94 -27.96 -12.28 9.69
CA GLY A 94 -28.38 -11.54 10.89
C GLY A 94 -27.98 -12.20 12.22
N ASN A 95 -27.09 -13.21 12.20
CA ASN A 95 -26.72 -13.98 13.37
C ASN A 95 -25.67 -13.24 14.24
N SER A 96 -26.02 -12.95 15.49
CA SER A 96 -25.21 -12.18 16.44
C SER A 96 -24.19 -13.00 17.24
N ARG A 97 -24.10 -14.32 17.06
CA ARG A 97 -23.14 -15.17 17.82
C ARG A 97 -21.68 -14.83 17.50
N ALA A 98 -21.36 -14.61 16.23
CA ALA A 98 -20.02 -14.19 15.82
C ALA A 98 -19.69 -12.78 16.34
N LEU A 99 -20.67 -11.86 16.29
CA LEU A 99 -20.56 -10.52 16.84
C LEU A 99 -20.31 -10.55 18.36
N GLY A 100 -21.02 -11.40 19.11
CA GLY A 100 -20.82 -11.53 20.55
C GLY A 100 -19.45 -12.12 20.97
N ILE A 101 -18.81 -12.92 20.11
CA ILE A 101 -17.42 -13.37 20.32
C ILE A 101 -16.45 -12.22 20.02
N ALA A 102 -16.68 -11.48 18.93
CA ALA A 102 -15.90 -10.31 18.57
C ALA A 102 -15.97 -9.21 19.64
N THR A 103 -17.15 -8.95 20.21
CA THR A 103 -17.32 -7.99 21.32
C THR A 103 -16.54 -8.41 22.57
N LYS A 104 -16.52 -9.70 22.93
CA LYS A 104 -15.72 -10.17 24.08
C LYS A 104 -14.21 -9.99 23.85
N MET A 105 -13.76 -10.20 22.62
CA MET A 105 -12.37 -9.92 22.25
C MET A 105 -12.09 -8.41 22.32
N ALA A 106 -12.99 -7.58 21.81
CA ALA A 106 -12.91 -6.12 21.91
C ALA A 106 -12.85 -5.65 23.39
N ASP A 107 -13.69 -6.19 24.27
CA ASP A 107 -13.67 -5.88 25.71
C ASP A 107 -12.33 -6.22 26.37
N TYR A 108 -11.69 -7.33 25.97
CA TYR A 108 -10.36 -7.70 26.44
C TYR A 108 -9.30 -6.71 25.94
N LEU A 109 -9.40 -6.31 24.67
CA LEU A 109 -8.47 -5.37 24.05
C LEU A 109 -8.58 -3.97 24.63
N CYS A 110 -9.78 -3.44 24.88
CA CYS A 110 -9.96 -2.16 25.59
C CYS A 110 -9.37 -2.17 27.01
N LYS A 111 -9.25 -3.35 27.64
CA LYS A 111 -8.57 -3.51 28.93
C LYS A 111 -7.06 -3.65 28.76
N ALA A 112 -6.60 -4.31 27.71
CA ALA A 112 -5.19 -4.56 27.45
C ALA A 112 -4.46 -3.40 26.77
N PHE A 113 -5.17 -2.55 26.02
CA PHE A 113 -4.64 -1.42 25.25
C PHE A 113 -5.36 -0.12 25.66
N GLY A 114 -4.61 0.96 25.86
CA GLY A 114 -5.17 2.24 26.31
C GLY A 114 -4.13 3.09 27.05
N PRO A 115 -4.47 4.27 27.56
CA PRO A 115 -3.51 5.22 28.13
C PRO A 115 -3.17 4.94 29.61
N ASP A 116 -3.85 3.98 30.25
CA ASP A 116 -3.74 3.75 31.69
C ASP A 116 -2.52 2.87 32.02
N GLU A 117 -2.02 3.02 33.25
CA GLU A 117 -0.88 2.26 33.75
C GLU A 117 -1.14 0.74 33.66
N GLY A 118 -0.25 0.02 32.97
CA GLY A 118 -0.36 -1.42 32.74
C GLY A 118 -1.04 -1.83 31.43
N GLN A 119 -1.50 -0.86 30.61
CA GLN A 119 -2.00 -1.11 29.27
C GLN A 119 -0.88 -0.96 28.21
N ILE A 120 -1.04 -1.65 27.08
CA ILE A 120 -0.16 -1.53 25.91
C ILE A 120 -0.54 -0.25 25.16
N HIS A 121 0.45 0.63 24.96
CA HIS A 121 0.23 1.96 24.41
C HIS A 121 0.51 2.08 22.91
N SER A 122 1.04 1.03 22.27
CA SER A 122 1.57 1.06 20.90
C SER A 122 1.14 -0.15 20.05
N ALA A 123 1.32 -0.04 18.73
CA ALA A 123 1.20 -1.13 17.78
C ALA A 123 2.43 -2.04 17.90
N ASP A 124 2.29 -3.14 18.65
CA ASP A 124 3.39 -4.06 18.95
C ASP A 124 3.09 -5.48 18.42
N GLY A 125 4.15 -6.20 18.06
CA GLY A 125 4.07 -7.57 17.55
C GLY A 125 3.84 -7.63 16.04
N HIS A 126 3.37 -8.77 15.56
CA HIS A 126 3.32 -9.10 14.14
C HIS A 126 2.43 -8.15 13.34
N ALA A 127 2.98 -7.55 12.28
CA ALA A 127 2.37 -6.43 11.56
C ALA A 127 0.98 -6.78 10.97
N VAL A 128 0.88 -7.89 10.23
CA VAL A 128 -0.42 -8.36 9.66
C VAL A 128 -1.46 -8.63 10.74
N ARG A 129 -1.06 -9.26 11.86
CA ARG A 129 -2.00 -9.57 12.95
C ARG A 129 -2.56 -8.29 13.57
N VAL A 130 -1.73 -7.27 13.76
CA VAL A 130 -2.17 -5.95 14.22
C VAL A 130 -3.12 -5.32 13.21
N GLY A 131 -2.77 -5.27 11.92
CA GLY A 131 -3.62 -4.67 10.88
C GLY A 131 -5.00 -5.32 10.77
N TYR A 132 -5.07 -6.66 10.77
CA TYR A 132 -6.35 -7.38 10.76
C TYR A 132 -7.14 -7.21 12.06
N LEU A 133 -6.46 -7.20 13.21
CA LEU A 133 -7.11 -6.94 14.49
C LEU A 133 -7.76 -5.55 14.50
N CYS A 134 -7.01 -4.53 14.10
CA CYS A 134 -7.50 -3.15 14.05
C CYS A 134 -8.63 -2.96 13.03
N THR A 135 -8.55 -3.63 11.87
CA THR A 135 -9.64 -3.69 10.90
C THR A 135 -10.93 -4.23 11.55
N GLY A 136 -10.82 -5.36 12.25
CA GLY A 136 -11.96 -5.97 12.95
C GLY A 136 -12.51 -5.08 14.07
N MET A 137 -11.63 -4.47 14.87
CA MET A 137 -12.02 -3.59 15.96
C MET A 137 -12.72 -2.32 15.46
N ALA A 138 -12.21 -1.66 14.41
CA ALA A 138 -12.85 -0.50 13.79
C ALA A 138 -14.27 -0.86 13.32
N HIS A 139 -14.40 -2.00 12.64
CA HIS A 139 -15.67 -2.46 12.13
C HIS A 139 -16.67 -2.77 13.25
N VAL A 140 -16.25 -3.49 14.30
CA VAL A 140 -17.09 -3.78 15.47
C VAL A 140 -17.51 -2.49 16.17
N ALA A 141 -16.59 -1.55 16.36
CA ALA A 141 -16.89 -0.27 16.99
C ALA A 141 -17.97 0.49 16.22
N ARG A 142 -17.85 0.55 14.89
CA ARG A 142 -18.84 1.19 14.01
C ARG A 142 -20.22 0.51 14.10
N LEU A 143 -20.27 -0.83 14.05
CA LEU A 143 -21.53 -1.56 14.08
C LEU A 143 -22.25 -1.53 15.43
N THR A 144 -21.49 -1.42 16.52
CA THR A 144 -22.03 -1.41 17.89
C THR A 144 -22.22 0.00 18.47
N GLY A 145 -21.63 1.01 17.84
CA GLY A 145 -21.59 2.37 18.37
C GLY A 145 -20.64 2.52 19.57
N ASP A 146 -19.66 1.63 19.74
CA ASP A 146 -18.71 1.65 20.84
C ASP A 146 -17.61 2.70 20.61
N ALA A 147 -17.79 3.87 21.21
CA ALA A 147 -16.89 5.00 21.09
C ALA A 147 -15.52 4.75 21.75
N ASP A 148 -15.46 3.97 22.83
CA ASP A 148 -14.21 3.69 23.56
C ASP A 148 -13.33 2.74 22.75
N LEU A 149 -13.93 1.71 22.14
CA LEU A 149 -13.24 0.82 21.21
C LEU A 149 -12.71 1.58 20.00
N PHE A 150 -13.52 2.46 19.40
CA PHE A 150 -13.06 3.26 18.26
C PHE A 150 -11.93 4.23 18.65
N ALA A 151 -11.99 4.83 19.85
CA ALA A 151 -10.92 5.67 20.37
C ALA A 151 -9.61 4.89 20.57
N ALA A 152 -9.68 3.63 21.02
CA ALA A 152 -8.51 2.76 21.12
C ALA A 152 -7.92 2.45 19.73
N VAL A 153 -8.77 2.12 18.76
CA VAL A 153 -8.33 1.87 17.37
C VAL A 153 -7.65 3.10 16.76
N ARG A 154 -8.21 4.29 16.97
CA ARG A 154 -7.61 5.55 16.49
C ARG A 154 -6.22 5.79 17.07
N LYS A 155 -6.01 5.48 18.36
CA LYS A 155 -4.67 5.60 18.97
C LYS A 155 -3.66 4.67 18.30
N ILE A 156 -4.07 3.44 17.98
CA ILE A 156 -3.22 2.46 17.28
C ILE A 156 -2.93 2.97 15.86
N TRP A 157 -3.95 3.42 15.13
CA TRP A 157 -3.79 4.07 13.82
C TRP A 157 -2.74 5.18 13.87
N THR A 158 -2.91 6.14 14.79
CA THR A 158 -1.97 7.25 14.96
C THR A 158 -0.56 6.77 15.28
N ASN A 159 -0.38 5.76 16.15
CA ASN A 159 0.95 5.23 16.46
C ASN A 159 1.62 4.61 15.22
N ILE A 160 0.89 3.82 14.43
CA ILE A 160 1.39 3.22 13.20
C ILE A 160 1.79 4.32 12.22
N VAL A 161 0.84 5.16 11.82
CA VAL A 161 1.01 6.11 10.71
C VAL A 161 2.02 7.22 11.04
N THR A 162 2.08 7.68 12.28
CA THR A 162 2.94 8.83 12.64
C THR A 162 4.34 8.44 13.12
N LYS A 163 4.59 7.16 13.43
CA LYS A 163 5.85 6.73 14.06
C LYS A 163 6.42 5.40 13.58
N ARG A 164 5.62 4.51 12.97
CA ARG A 164 6.03 3.11 12.68
C ARG A 164 5.65 2.66 11.26
N MET A 165 5.44 3.62 10.36
CA MET A 165 5.12 3.40 8.96
C MET A 165 6.24 3.97 8.10
N TYR A 166 6.69 3.20 7.11
CA TYR A 166 7.68 3.63 6.13
C TYR A 166 7.04 4.57 5.10
N ILE A 167 7.85 5.34 4.36
CA ILE A 167 7.33 6.31 3.37
C ILE A 167 6.46 5.67 2.27
N THR A 168 6.66 4.38 2.01
CA THR A 168 5.92 3.55 1.06
C THR A 168 4.60 3.00 1.61
N GLY A 169 4.29 3.24 2.89
CA GLY A 169 3.14 2.65 3.60
C GLY A 169 3.49 1.37 4.36
N ALA A 170 4.57 0.68 3.97
CA ALA A 170 4.99 -0.56 4.60
C ALA A 170 5.06 -0.46 6.13
N ILE A 171 4.73 -1.56 6.80
CA ILE A 171 4.80 -1.73 8.26
C ILE A 171 5.48 -3.06 8.60
N GLY A 172 6.15 -3.11 9.75
CA GLY A 172 7.01 -4.22 10.16
C GLY A 172 8.48 -3.94 9.87
N SER A 173 9.24 -3.63 10.92
CA SER A 173 10.62 -3.14 10.87
C SER A 173 11.66 -4.22 11.17
N THR A 174 11.23 -5.46 11.46
CA THR A 174 12.12 -6.60 11.67
C THR A 174 11.49 -7.90 11.15
N HIS A 175 12.33 -8.76 10.56
CA HIS A 175 11.94 -10.12 10.18
C HIS A 175 11.69 -11.02 11.38
N VAL A 176 12.29 -10.72 12.54
CA VAL A 176 12.09 -11.50 13.77
C VAL A 176 10.65 -11.35 14.24
N GLY A 177 9.84 -12.35 13.94
CA GLY A 177 8.40 -12.33 14.21
C GLY A 177 7.59 -11.41 13.29
N GLU A 178 8.18 -10.93 12.19
CA GLU A 178 7.47 -10.17 11.14
C GLU A 178 6.73 -8.94 11.74
N SER A 179 7.43 -8.20 12.59
CA SER A 179 6.83 -7.39 13.66
C SER A 179 7.17 -5.91 13.58
N PHE A 180 6.32 -5.11 14.20
CA PHE A 180 6.71 -3.78 14.68
C PHE A 180 7.81 -3.89 15.74
N THR A 181 8.64 -2.86 15.84
CA THR A 181 9.65 -2.71 16.89
C THR A 181 9.27 -1.60 17.86
N TYR A 182 9.81 -0.39 17.69
CA TYR A 182 9.55 0.77 18.55
C TYR A 182 9.38 2.05 17.71
N ASP A 183 8.91 3.11 18.36
CA ASP A 183 8.63 4.38 17.69
C ASP A 183 9.88 4.92 16.98
N TYR A 184 9.73 5.30 15.71
CA TYR A 184 10.77 5.85 14.81
C TYR A 184 11.90 4.89 14.41
N ASP A 185 11.79 3.60 14.75
CA ASP A 185 12.70 2.56 14.27
C ASP A 185 12.30 2.10 12.87
N LEU A 186 12.82 2.77 11.85
CA LEU A 186 12.52 2.52 10.45
C LEU A 186 13.80 2.21 9.64
N PRO A 187 14.55 1.14 9.95
CA PRO A 187 15.74 0.78 9.18
C PRO A 187 15.36 0.35 7.76
N ASN A 188 16.00 0.89 6.71
CA ASN A 188 15.65 0.57 5.32
C ASN A 188 16.17 -0.80 4.83
N THR A 189 17.25 -1.29 5.43
CA THR A 189 17.99 -2.49 4.97
C THR A 189 17.57 -3.79 5.65
N THR A 190 17.10 -3.72 6.90
CA THR A 190 16.71 -4.89 7.72
C THR A 190 15.20 -4.97 7.97
N MET A 191 14.43 -4.04 7.42
CA MET A 191 12.97 -4.03 7.54
C MET A 191 12.33 -5.28 6.96
N TYR A 192 11.06 -5.48 7.32
CA TYR A 192 10.25 -6.55 6.75
C TYR A 192 9.28 -6.04 5.69
N GLY A 193 8.43 -5.07 6.02
CA GLY A 193 7.49 -4.47 5.06
C GLY A 193 6.68 -5.52 4.29
N GLU A 194 6.02 -6.43 5.01
CA GLU A 194 5.33 -7.55 4.39
C GLU A 194 4.20 -7.09 3.45
N THR A 195 4.09 -7.68 2.26
CA THR A 195 2.99 -7.40 1.31
C THR A 195 1.62 -7.53 1.97
N CYS A 196 1.39 -8.58 2.77
CA CYS A 196 0.15 -8.75 3.51
C CYS A 196 -0.13 -7.63 4.51
N ALA A 197 0.91 -7.03 5.10
CA ALA A 197 0.75 -6.01 6.11
C ALA A 197 0.30 -4.69 5.46
N SER A 198 0.83 -4.35 4.29
CA SER A 198 0.30 -3.26 3.46
C SER A 198 -1.15 -3.49 3.02
N VAL A 199 -1.51 -4.72 2.60
CA VAL A 199 -2.92 -5.04 2.31
C VAL A 199 -3.80 -4.89 3.55
N SER A 200 -3.32 -5.30 4.73
CA SER A 200 -4.04 -5.11 5.99
C SER A 200 -4.23 -3.64 6.35
N MET A 201 -3.30 -2.76 5.99
CA MET A 201 -3.43 -1.32 6.15
C MET A 201 -4.46 -0.72 5.20
N CYS A 202 -4.59 -1.21 3.95
CA CYS A 202 -5.71 -0.83 3.07
C CYS A 202 -7.07 -1.17 3.72
N MET A 203 -7.20 -2.39 4.24
CA MET A 203 -8.43 -2.84 4.91
C MET A 203 -8.72 -2.00 6.17
N PHE A 204 -7.69 -1.68 6.94
CA PHE A 204 -7.81 -0.87 8.14
C PHE A 204 -8.23 0.57 7.78
N ALA A 205 -7.57 1.19 6.81
CA ALA A 205 -7.86 2.54 6.33
C ALA A 205 -9.32 2.68 5.85
N ARG A 206 -9.81 1.67 5.10
CA ARG A 206 -11.22 1.61 4.68
C ARG A 206 -12.17 1.64 5.88
N GLN A 207 -11.91 0.84 6.92
CA GLN A 207 -12.76 0.83 8.12
C GLN A 207 -12.70 2.15 8.91
N MET A 208 -11.56 2.83 8.89
CA MET A 208 -11.43 4.16 9.46
C MET A 208 -12.28 5.19 8.70
N LEU A 209 -12.29 5.16 7.35
CA LEU A 209 -13.13 6.02 6.51
C LEU A 209 -14.64 5.75 6.70
N GLU A 210 -15.03 4.48 6.81
CA GLU A 210 -16.42 4.10 7.10
C GLU A 210 -16.88 4.65 8.46
N SER A 211 -15.96 4.85 9.40
CA SER A 211 -16.23 5.38 10.74
C SER A 211 -16.19 6.91 10.77
N GLU A 212 -15.16 7.54 10.22
CA GLU A 212 -14.92 9.00 10.24
C GLU A 212 -14.48 9.53 8.87
N SER A 213 -14.84 10.77 8.55
CA SER A 213 -14.55 11.37 7.25
C SER A 213 -13.24 12.18 7.31
N VAL A 214 -12.11 11.49 7.48
CA VAL A 214 -10.77 12.11 7.63
C VAL A 214 -9.88 11.72 6.45
N GLY A 215 -9.29 12.72 5.79
CA GLY A 215 -8.50 12.59 4.58
C GLY A 215 -7.22 11.78 4.77
N GLU A 216 -6.58 11.88 5.93
CA GLU A 216 -5.37 11.11 6.28
C GLU A 216 -5.57 9.59 6.09
N TYR A 217 -6.77 9.09 6.40
CA TYR A 217 -7.08 7.67 6.23
C TYR A 217 -7.03 7.27 4.74
N ALA A 218 -7.54 8.15 3.87
CA ALA A 218 -7.49 7.95 2.43
C ALA A 218 -6.11 8.25 1.82
N ASP A 219 -5.32 9.15 2.41
CA ASP A 219 -3.92 9.38 2.03
C ASP A 219 -3.04 8.15 2.31
N VAL A 220 -3.25 7.50 3.46
CA VAL A 220 -2.57 6.23 3.79
C VAL A 220 -3.06 5.10 2.89
N LEU A 221 -4.37 4.99 2.63
CA LEU A 221 -4.90 4.03 1.68
C LEU A 221 -4.28 4.21 0.28
N GLU A 222 -4.22 5.44 -0.21
CA GLU A 222 -3.59 5.80 -1.48
C GLU A 222 -2.11 5.39 -1.50
N LYS A 223 -1.37 5.71 -0.43
CA LYS A 223 0.04 5.34 -0.27
C LYS A 223 0.25 3.83 -0.40
N GLU A 224 -0.59 3.02 0.24
CA GLU A 224 -0.50 1.56 0.19
C GLU A 224 -0.86 1.00 -1.18
N LEU A 225 -1.95 1.49 -1.80
CA LEU A 225 -2.43 1.05 -3.11
C LEU A 225 -1.39 1.28 -4.21
N TYR A 226 -0.65 2.39 -4.14
CA TYR A 226 0.31 2.77 -5.19
C TYR A 226 1.77 2.43 -4.86
N ASN A 227 2.07 1.96 -3.64
CA ASN A 227 3.44 1.64 -3.23
C ASN A 227 3.52 0.30 -2.48
N GLY A 228 3.33 0.30 -1.16
CA GLY A 228 3.64 -0.85 -0.28
C GLY A 228 2.95 -2.15 -0.68
N ALA A 229 1.67 -2.11 -1.01
CA ALA A 229 0.95 -3.31 -1.44
C ALA A 229 1.34 -3.73 -2.86
N LEU A 230 1.38 -2.77 -3.79
CA LEU A 230 1.60 -3.05 -5.21
C LEU A 230 3.04 -3.50 -5.52
N ALA A 231 4.02 -3.09 -4.72
CA ALA A 231 5.40 -3.58 -4.82
C ALA A 231 5.48 -5.11 -4.60
N GLY A 232 4.50 -5.72 -3.94
CA GLY A 232 4.46 -7.15 -3.67
C GLY A 232 4.25 -8.05 -4.90
N ILE A 233 3.89 -7.51 -6.07
CA ILE A 233 3.61 -8.28 -7.30
C ILE A 233 4.41 -7.75 -8.49
N SER A 234 4.94 -8.65 -9.32
CA SER A 234 5.64 -8.29 -10.56
C SER A 234 4.70 -7.62 -11.55
N LEU A 235 5.24 -6.82 -12.47
CA LEU A 235 4.47 -6.20 -13.55
C LEU A 235 3.81 -7.23 -14.45
N ASP A 236 4.36 -8.45 -14.49
CA ASP A 236 3.85 -9.57 -15.26
C ASP A 236 2.82 -10.43 -14.49
N GLY A 237 2.66 -10.18 -13.19
CA GLY A 237 1.63 -10.76 -12.32
C GLY A 237 1.93 -12.14 -11.75
N THR A 238 3.06 -12.78 -12.10
CA THR A 238 3.34 -14.18 -11.73
C THR A 238 4.46 -14.37 -10.73
N GLN A 239 5.10 -13.31 -10.27
CA GLN A 239 6.13 -13.38 -9.25
C GLN A 239 5.85 -12.36 -8.14
N TYR A 240 6.26 -12.68 -6.92
CA TYR A 240 5.88 -11.95 -5.73
C TYR A 240 7.06 -11.65 -4.82
N PHE A 241 6.95 -10.55 -4.08
CA PHE A 241 7.70 -10.33 -2.87
C PHE A 241 6.85 -10.69 -1.66
N TYR A 242 7.48 -11.34 -0.69
CA TYR A 242 6.97 -11.39 0.67
C TYR A 242 7.39 -10.10 1.41
N VAL A 243 8.67 -9.76 1.33
CA VAL A 243 9.35 -8.64 2.00
C VAL A 243 9.57 -7.49 1.02
N ASN A 244 9.17 -6.27 1.40
CA ASN A 244 9.33 -5.06 0.57
C ASN A 244 10.24 -4.04 1.29
N ALA A 245 11.55 -4.21 1.12
CA ALA A 245 12.56 -3.32 1.73
C ALA A 245 12.73 -2.00 0.95
N LEU A 246 13.44 -1.04 1.56
CA LEU A 246 13.72 0.29 0.98
C LEU A 246 15.18 0.49 0.56
N GLU A 247 16.07 -0.42 0.96
CA GLU A 247 17.47 -0.44 0.53
C GLU A 247 17.94 -1.90 0.37
N VAL A 248 18.27 -2.28 -0.86
CA VAL A 248 18.53 -3.66 -1.26
C VAL A 248 19.88 -3.76 -1.95
N ASP A 249 20.63 -4.79 -1.59
CA ASP A 249 21.88 -5.20 -2.25
C ASP A 249 21.81 -6.71 -2.48
N PRO A 250 21.91 -7.22 -3.72
CA PRO A 250 21.88 -8.66 -4.00
C PRO A 250 22.87 -9.48 -3.17
N ALA A 251 24.05 -8.92 -2.88
CA ALA A 251 25.09 -9.58 -2.09
C ALA A 251 24.74 -9.67 -0.59
N ALA A 252 23.76 -8.89 -0.12
CA ALA A 252 23.39 -8.85 1.30
C ALA A 252 22.68 -10.11 1.79
N THR A 253 22.29 -11.03 0.89
CA THR A 253 21.71 -12.32 1.27
C THR A 253 22.67 -13.20 2.07
N ASP A 254 23.99 -12.95 2.00
CA ASP A 254 25.01 -13.56 2.88
C ASP A 254 24.99 -13.01 4.32
N ASN A 255 24.31 -11.90 4.57
CA ASN A 255 24.11 -11.34 5.91
C ASN A 255 22.80 -11.89 6.52
N PRO A 256 22.85 -12.62 7.65
CA PRO A 256 21.65 -13.20 8.27
C PRO A 256 20.54 -12.19 8.58
N ASP A 257 20.89 -10.96 8.97
CA ASP A 257 19.92 -9.91 9.32
C ASP A 257 19.25 -9.27 8.08
N ARG A 258 19.72 -9.62 6.88
CA ARG A 258 19.21 -9.14 5.58
C ARG A 258 18.86 -10.28 4.62
N HIS A 259 18.99 -11.53 5.07
CA HIS A 259 18.79 -12.72 4.25
C HIS A 259 17.35 -12.80 3.71
N HIS A 260 16.37 -12.31 4.48
CA HIS A 260 14.97 -12.24 4.10
C HIS A 260 14.66 -11.22 3.00
N VAL A 261 15.62 -10.34 2.65
CA VAL A 261 15.45 -9.28 1.65
C VAL A 261 15.94 -9.77 0.29
N LEU A 262 15.00 -10.19 -0.55
CA LEU A 262 15.30 -10.63 -1.92
C LEU A 262 15.45 -9.44 -2.89
N ALA A 263 16.37 -9.56 -3.86
CA ALA A 263 16.57 -8.54 -4.90
C ALA A 263 15.74 -8.77 -6.18
N HIS A 264 14.98 -9.86 -6.22
CA HIS A 264 14.05 -10.17 -7.31
C HIS A 264 12.86 -10.94 -6.76
N ARG A 265 11.67 -10.69 -7.33
CA ARG A 265 10.46 -11.44 -6.98
C ARG A 265 10.61 -12.91 -7.36
N VAL A 266 9.91 -13.78 -6.65
CA VAL A 266 9.98 -15.24 -6.85
C VAL A 266 8.63 -15.80 -7.26
N ASP A 267 8.64 -17.01 -7.80
CA ASP A 267 7.44 -17.69 -8.29
C ASP A 267 6.40 -17.89 -7.17
N TRP A 268 6.84 -18.39 -6.01
CA TRP A 268 5.98 -18.71 -4.87
C TRP A 268 6.75 -18.74 -3.55
N PHE A 269 6.04 -19.02 -2.45
CA PHE A 269 6.60 -19.20 -1.10
C PHE A 269 5.97 -20.42 -0.43
N GLY A 270 6.72 -21.12 0.43
CA GLY A 270 6.14 -22.22 1.22
C GLY A 270 5.07 -21.74 2.22
N CYS A 271 5.23 -20.52 2.75
CA CYS A 271 4.14 -19.75 3.36
C CYS A 271 3.57 -18.75 2.34
N ALA A 272 2.47 -19.11 1.70
CA ALA A 272 1.92 -18.37 0.56
C ALA A 272 0.84 -17.34 0.94
N CYS A 273 1.04 -16.61 2.04
CA CYS A 273 0.05 -15.60 2.45
C CYS A 273 -0.01 -14.41 1.48
N CYS A 274 1.13 -13.95 0.96
CA CYS A 274 1.24 -12.72 0.17
C CYS A 274 0.60 -12.78 -1.22
N PRO A 275 0.83 -13.80 -2.07
CA PRO A 275 0.39 -13.79 -3.47
C PRO A 275 -1.12 -13.59 -3.65
N ALA A 276 -1.94 -14.38 -2.92
CA ALA A 276 -3.39 -14.28 -3.00
C ALA A 276 -3.92 -12.99 -2.34
N ASN A 277 -3.20 -12.45 -1.35
CA ASN A 277 -3.62 -11.27 -0.61
C ASN A 277 -3.51 -9.98 -1.44
N ILE A 278 -2.41 -9.81 -2.19
CA ILE A 278 -2.31 -8.69 -3.13
C ILE A 278 -3.26 -8.87 -4.33
N ALA A 279 -3.42 -10.11 -4.82
CA ALA A 279 -4.33 -10.40 -5.93
C ALA A 279 -5.78 -10.02 -5.61
N ARG A 280 -6.28 -10.37 -4.41
CA ARG A 280 -7.64 -9.99 -3.99
C ARG A 280 -7.80 -8.48 -3.82
N LEU A 281 -6.77 -7.77 -3.36
CA LEU A 281 -6.83 -6.31 -3.23
C LEU A 281 -6.96 -5.65 -4.62
N ILE A 282 -6.14 -6.07 -5.59
CA ILE A 282 -6.21 -5.57 -6.96
C ILE A 282 -7.57 -5.87 -7.59
N ALA A 283 -8.07 -7.11 -7.41
CA ALA A 283 -9.37 -7.52 -7.94
C ALA A 283 -10.54 -6.69 -7.37
N SER A 284 -10.43 -6.26 -6.11
CA SER A 284 -11.47 -5.55 -5.37
C SER A 284 -11.19 -4.05 -5.18
N VAL A 285 -10.24 -3.47 -5.93
CA VAL A 285 -9.83 -2.06 -5.77
C VAL A 285 -11.00 -1.09 -5.97
N ASP A 286 -12.05 -1.49 -6.71
CA ASP A 286 -13.30 -0.73 -6.85
C ASP A 286 -14.00 -0.46 -5.52
N GLN A 287 -13.86 -1.35 -4.54
CA GLN A 287 -14.45 -1.19 -3.22
C GLN A 287 -13.68 -0.21 -2.32
N TYR A 288 -12.56 0.32 -2.80
CA TYR A 288 -11.72 1.26 -2.07
C TYR A 288 -11.78 2.68 -2.65
N VAL A 289 -12.59 2.93 -3.69
CA VAL A 289 -12.66 4.25 -4.35
C VAL A 289 -13.54 5.25 -3.60
N TYR A 290 -14.70 4.78 -3.12
CA TYR A 290 -15.70 5.59 -2.44
C TYR A 290 -16.05 5.04 -1.06
N THR A 291 -16.51 5.92 -0.18
CA THR A 291 -17.13 5.52 1.09
C THR A 291 -18.51 6.16 1.20
N GLU A 292 -19.55 5.35 1.33
CA GLU A 292 -20.92 5.82 1.54
C GLU A 292 -21.22 5.92 3.04
N LYS A 293 -21.85 7.02 3.46
CA LYS A 293 -22.21 7.30 4.86
C LYS A 293 -23.65 7.81 4.96
N ASP A 294 -24.16 7.79 6.19
CA ASP A 294 -25.45 8.37 6.55
C ASP A 294 -26.63 7.84 5.70
N GLY A 295 -26.57 6.56 5.31
CA GLY A 295 -27.57 5.92 4.46
C GLY A 295 -27.63 6.50 3.05
N GLY A 296 -26.49 6.84 2.46
CA GLY A 296 -26.38 7.37 1.08
C GLY A 296 -26.50 8.89 0.97
N ARG A 297 -26.69 9.60 2.08
CA ARG A 297 -26.74 11.09 2.10
C ARG A 297 -25.36 11.73 1.92
N THR A 298 -24.31 10.99 2.24
CA THR A 298 -22.92 11.45 2.11
C THR A 298 -22.13 10.39 1.34
N VAL A 299 -21.40 10.81 0.32
CA VAL A 299 -20.48 9.95 -0.44
C VAL A 299 -19.11 10.62 -0.43
N LEU A 300 -18.09 9.91 0.04
CA LEU A 300 -16.70 10.35 0.00
C LEU A 300 -16.08 9.84 -1.30
N ALA A 301 -15.61 10.74 -2.16
CA ALA A 301 -14.75 10.45 -3.31
C ALA A 301 -13.30 10.65 -2.87
N HIS A 302 -12.58 9.54 -2.65
CA HIS A 302 -11.30 9.61 -1.94
C HIS A 302 -10.15 8.86 -2.61
N GLN A 303 -10.37 8.02 -3.63
CA GLN A 303 -9.28 7.57 -4.51
C GLN A 303 -9.51 8.08 -5.92
N PHE A 304 -8.46 8.63 -6.54
CA PHE A 304 -8.56 9.22 -7.86
C PHE A 304 -8.35 8.20 -8.98
N ILE A 305 -9.19 7.17 -9.00
CA ILE A 305 -9.16 6.07 -9.94
C ILE A 305 -10.31 6.25 -10.91
N SER A 306 -10.02 6.53 -12.20
CA SER A 306 -11.06 6.70 -13.22
C SER A 306 -12.06 5.55 -13.18
N ASN A 307 -13.35 5.88 -13.14
CA ASN A 307 -14.43 4.91 -12.95
C ASN A 307 -15.80 5.48 -13.34
N ASP A 308 -16.78 4.58 -13.42
CA ASP A 308 -18.21 4.89 -13.42
C ASP A 308 -18.87 4.29 -12.18
N ALA A 309 -19.47 5.11 -11.32
CA ALA A 309 -20.11 4.70 -10.08
C ALA A 309 -21.61 5.03 -10.05
N GLN A 310 -22.40 4.11 -9.52
CA GLN A 310 -23.81 4.28 -9.20
C GLN A 310 -24.08 3.89 -7.75
N PHE A 311 -24.76 4.77 -7.01
CA PHE A 311 -25.07 4.59 -5.59
C PHE A 311 -26.55 4.27 -5.38
N ASP A 312 -26.87 3.70 -4.22
CA ASP A 312 -28.24 3.27 -3.90
C ASP A 312 -29.16 4.49 -3.72
N SER A 313 -28.60 5.65 -3.38
CA SER A 313 -29.27 6.96 -3.37
C SER A 313 -29.75 7.46 -4.75
N GLY A 314 -29.29 6.82 -5.83
CA GLY A 314 -29.48 7.26 -7.20
C GLY A 314 -28.36 8.17 -7.74
N LEU A 315 -27.43 8.62 -6.88
CA LEU A 315 -26.26 9.38 -7.32
C LEU A 315 -25.46 8.58 -8.35
N ARG A 316 -25.01 9.25 -9.41
CA ARG A 316 -24.06 8.73 -10.39
C ARG A 316 -22.83 9.62 -10.40
N VAL A 317 -21.66 9.02 -10.44
CA VAL A 317 -20.38 9.73 -10.55
C VAL A 317 -19.61 9.10 -11.70
N HIS A 318 -19.23 9.92 -12.68
CA HIS A 318 -18.25 9.56 -13.70
C HIS A 318 -16.95 10.29 -13.37
N GLU A 319 -15.86 9.53 -13.28
CA GLU A 319 -14.55 10.04 -12.90
C GLU A 319 -13.53 9.79 -14.00
N GLU A 320 -12.90 10.86 -14.47
CA GLU A 320 -11.72 10.82 -15.34
C GLU A 320 -10.54 11.41 -14.56
N SER A 321 -9.51 10.60 -14.33
CA SER A 321 -8.32 10.99 -13.59
C SER A 321 -7.05 10.72 -14.39
N GLY A 322 -6.10 11.64 -14.29
CA GLY A 322 -4.74 11.49 -14.81
C GLY A 322 -3.82 10.63 -13.93
N PHE A 323 -4.30 10.13 -12.79
CA PHE A 323 -3.47 9.42 -11.82
C PHE A 323 -2.98 8.05 -12.33
N PRO A 324 -1.78 7.62 -11.89
CA PRO A 324 -0.83 8.37 -11.04
C PRO A 324 0.13 9.25 -11.85
N TRP A 325 -0.20 9.62 -13.09
CA TRP A 325 0.75 10.25 -14.03
C TRP A 325 0.71 11.77 -14.04
N ASN A 326 -0.44 12.35 -13.75
CA ASN A 326 -0.60 13.79 -13.57
C ASN A 326 -1.75 14.10 -12.60
N GLY A 327 -1.81 15.35 -12.15
CA GLY A 327 -2.73 15.83 -11.12
C GLY A 327 -4.15 16.22 -11.57
N GLN A 328 -4.49 16.04 -12.86
CA GLN A 328 -5.80 16.45 -13.38
C GLN A 328 -6.88 15.42 -13.05
N VAL A 329 -7.98 15.87 -12.46
CA VAL A 329 -9.14 15.03 -12.15
C VAL A 329 -10.42 15.76 -12.54
N ARG A 330 -11.36 15.04 -13.16
CA ARG A 330 -12.71 15.50 -13.47
C ARG A 330 -13.73 14.52 -12.92
N LEU A 331 -14.68 15.05 -12.13
CA LEU A 331 -15.83 14.32 -11.62
C LEU A 331 -17.11 14.92 -12.21
N GLU A 332 -17.97 14.09 -12.77
CA GLU A 332 -19.33 14.44 -13.17
C GLU A 332 -20.31 13.73 -12.25
N ALA A 333 -20.95 14.49 -11.36
CA ALA A 333 -21.85 13.97 -10.35
C ALA A 333 -23.30 14.37 -10.67
N ALA A 334 -24.19 13.39 -10.78
CA ALA A 334 -25.59 13.62 -11.14
C ALA A 334 -26.54 12.87 -10.22
N LEU A 335 -27.57 13.55 -9.71
CA LEU A 335 -28.66 12.94 -8.95
C LEU A 335 -29.96 13.10 -9.76
N PRO A 336 -30.64 12.02 -10.17
CA PRO A 336 -31.77 12.10 -11.10
C PRO A 336 -33.02 12.71 -10.43
N GLU A 337 -33.98 13.19 -11.23
CA GLU A 337 -35.22 13.82 -10.75
C GLU A 337 -36.13 12.87 -9.95
N ASP A 338 -36.00 11.56 -10.15
CA ASP A 338 -36.76 10.51 -9.46
C ASP A 338 -36.04 9.93 -8.23
N ALA A 339 -34.88 10.49 -7.84
CA ALA A 339 -34.14 10.05 -6.67
C ALA A 339 -34.93 10.27 -5.36
N GLU A 340 -34.85 9.33 -4.42
CA GLU A 340 -35.57 9.45 -3.15
C GLU A 340 -35.03 10.59 -2.26
N LEU A 341 -33.73 10.87 -2.31
CA LEU A 341 -33.10 11.95 -1.55
C LEU A 341 -33.23 13.29 -2.30
N GLU A 342 -33.43 14.38 -1.54
CA GLU A 342 -33.46 15.75 -2.09
C GLU A 342 -32.05 16.23 -2.49
N SER A 343 -31.02 15.73 -1.83
CA SER A 343 -29.63 16.01 -2.15
C SER A 343 -28.71 14.93 -1.58
N VAL A 344 -27.54 14.77 -2.21
CA VAL A 344 -26.41 13.98 -1.69
C VAL A 344 -25.20 14.89 -1.57
N ASN A 345 -24.48 14.81 -0.45
CA ASN A 345 -23.23 15.52 -0.25
C ASN A 345 -22.06 14.67 -0.76
N LEU A 346 -21.42 15.12 -1.82
CA LEU A 346 -20.17 14.54 -2.32
C LEU A 346 -18.99 15.21 -1.61
N LEU A 347 -18.30 14.48 -0.73
CA LEU A 347 -17.07 14.92 -0.08
C LEU A 347 -15.89 14.48 -0.94
N VAL A 348 -15.17 15.43 -1.53
CA VAL A 348 -14.03 15.14 -2.40
C VAL A 348 -12.73 15.39 -1.64
N ARG A 349 -11.84 14.40 -1.63
CA ARG A 349 -10.55 14.51 -0.91
C ARG A 349 -9.67 15.57 -1.56
N VAL A 350 -8.87 16.26 -0.75
CA VAL A 350 -7.66 16.97 -1.19
C VAL A 350 -6.47 16.22 -0.61
N PRO A 351 -5.62 15.58 -1.44
CA PRO A 351 -4.49 14.81 -0.94
C PRO A 351 -3.54 15.63 -0.07
N GLU A 352 -2.99 15.03 0.99
CA GLU A 352 -2.03 15.70 1.88
C GLU A 352 -0.88 16.35 1.10
N TRP A 353 -0.32 15.63 0.13
CA TRP A 353 0.79 16.07 -0.71
C TRP A 353 0.45 17.28 -1.59
N SER A 354 -0.84 17.54 -1.85
CA SER A 354 -1.31 18.64 -2.69
C SER A 354 -1.81 19.87 -1.91
N THR A 355 -1.87 19.79 -0.58
CA THR A 355 -2.51 20.84 0.27
C THR A 355 -1.95 22.25 0.10
N ARG A 356 -0.70 22.39 -0.33
CA ARG A 356 -0.06 23.69 -0.56
C ARG A 356 -0.42 24.33 -1.89
N GLN A 357 -0.70 23.51 -2.90
CA GLN A 357 -0.95 23.95 -4.26
C GLN A 357 -1.91 22.98 -4.95
N TRP A 358 -3.15 23.43 -5.12
CA TRP A 358 -4.17 22.75 -5.89
C TRP A 358 -5.24 23.76 -6.29
N SER A 359 -6.11 23.39 -7.22
CA SER A 359 -7.22 24.26 -7.62
C SER A 359 -8.49 23.45 -7.92
N ALA A 360 -9.65 24.07 -7.73
CA ALA A 360 -10.95 23.50 -8.05
C ALA A 360 -11.79 24.44 -8.90
N ARG A 361 -12.44 23.89 -9.92
CA ARG A 361 -13.54 24.51 -10.64
C ARG A 361 -14.79 23.67 -10.45
N ILE A 362 -15.90 24.33 -10.13
CA ILE A 362 -17.20 23.66 -10.03
C ILE A 362 -18.15 24.34 -10.99
N ASP A 363 -18.69 23.57 -11.93
CA ASP A 363 -19.50 24.05 -13.07
C ASP A 363 -18.80 25.16 -13.89
N GLY A 364 -17.48 25.02 -14.04
CA GLY A 364 -16.62 25.95 -14.79
C GLY A 364 -16.17 27.19 -14.01
N GLU A 365 -16.71 27.43 -12.81
CA GLU A 365 -16.31 28.55 -11.96
C GLU A 365 -15.19 28.16 -11.00
N GLN A 366 -14.09 28.93 -11.01
CA GLN A 366 -13.02 28.77 -10.02
C GLN A 366 -13.58 29.03 -8.61
N CYS A 367 -13.36 28.09 -7.68
CA CYS A 367 -13.89 28.17 -6.33
C CYS A 367 -12.79 28.04 -5.29
N ASP A 368 -12.80 28.93 -4.30
CA ASP A 368 -12.07 28.74 -3.04
C ASP A 368 -12.99 27.96 -2.09
N VAL A 369 -12.72 26.67 -1.93
CA VAL A 369 -13.53 25.79 -1.09
C VAL A 369 -12.87 25.57 0.26
N ALA A 370 -13.68 25.49 1.32
CA ALA A 370 -13.18 25.13 2.64
C ALA A 370 -12.91 23.63 2.69
N VAL A 371 -11.67 23.27 3.02
CA VAL A 371 -11.26 21.89 3.27
C VAL A 371 -11.33 21.63 4.77
N VAL A 372 -12.15 20.66 5.17
CA VAL A 372 -12.32 20.21 6.56
C VAL A 372 -11.87 18.76 6.63
N ASP A 373 -10.91 18.48 7.52
CA ASP A 373 -10.33 17.14 7.71
C ASP A 373 -9.93 16.47 6.38
N GLY A 374 -9.38 17.25 5.43
CA GLY A 374 -8.92 16.74 4.13
C GLY A 374 -9.99 16.59 3.05
N PHE A 375 -11.24 17.02 3.29
CA PHE A 375 -12.32 16.99 2.29
C PHE A 375 -12.96 18.36 2.07
N PHE A 376 -13.39 18.65 0.85
CA PHE A 376 -14.37 19.71 0.59
C PHE A 376 -15.70 19.12 0.12
N ALA A 377 -16.80 19.81 0.39
CA ALA A 377 -18.14 19.32 0.11
C ALA A 377 -18.74 19.95 -1.16
N VAL A 378 -19.36 19.12 -1.99
CA VAL A 378 -20.20 19.53 -3.12
C VAL A 378 -21.58 18.90 -2.95
N ALA A 379 -22.60 19.71 -2.72
CA ALA A 379 -23.97 19.23 -2.70
C ALA A 379 -24.48 18.99 -4.12
N VAL A 380 -25.03 17.81 -4.37
CA VAL A 380 -25.69 17.44 -5.63
C VAL A 380 -27.18 17.30 -5.33
N ALA A 381 -27.96 18.32 -5.69
CA ALA A 381 -29.41 18.31 -5.50
C ALA A 381 -30.11 17.37 -6.49
N ARG A 382 -31.31 16.93 -6.16
CA ARG A 382 -32.16 16.14 -7.05
C ARG A 382 -32.40 16.89 -8.36
N GLY A 383 -32.24 16.20 -9.49
CA GLY A 383 -32.31 16.78 -10.84
C GLY A 383 -31.08 17.60 -11.23
N GLN A 384 -30.04 17.65 -10.40
CA GLN A 384 -28.83 18.41 -10.65
C GLN A 384 -27.71 17.55 -11.22
N HIS A 385 -26.94 18.15 -12.11
CA HIS A 385 -25.64 17.68 -12.58
C HIS A 385 -24.56 18.69 -12.14
N ARG A 386 -23.44 18.20 -11.61
CA ARG A 386 -22.27 19.00 -11.22
C ARG A 386 -21.05 18.50 -11.97
N THR A 387 -20.24 19.41 -12.48
CA THR A 387 -18.90 19.11 -12.98
C THR A 387 -17.87 19.69 -12.01
N ILE A 388 -16.94 18.86 -11.53
CA ILE A 388 -15.88 19.24 -10.60
C ILE A 388 -14.56 18.94 -11.29
N GLU A 389 -13.77 19.96 -11.58
CA GLU A 389 -12.45 19.83 -12.19
C GLU A 389 -11.40 20.23 -11.16
N LEU A 390 -10.39 19.38 -10.98
CA LEU A 390 -9.34 19.53 -10.00
C LEU A 390 -7.98 19.48 -10.68
N ASP A 391 -7.06 20.29 -10.19
CA ASP A 391 -5.66 20.31 -10.60
C ASP A 391 -4.81 20.20 -9.33
N PHE A 392 -4.25 19.03 -9.09
CA PHE A 392 -3.40 18.73 -7.93
C PHE A 392 -1.92 18.90 -8.29
N ASP A 393 -1.11 19.37 -7.33
CA ASP A 393 0.36 19.46 -7.46
C ASP A 393 1.04 18.08 -7.62
N ASP A 394 1.25 17.68 -8.88
CA ASP A 394 1.95 16.47 -9.29
C ASP A 394 3.47 16.68 -9.47
N SER A 395 4.01 17.79 -8.98
CA SER A 395 5.46 18.03 -9.03
C SER A 395 6.24 17.07 -8.13
N VAL A 396 7.54 17.01 -8.35
CA VAL A 396 8.43 16.18 -7.53
C VAL A 396 8.61 16.83 -6.17
N HIS A 397 8.23 16.12 -5.12
CA HIS A 397 8.45 16.51 -3.73
C HIS A 397 9.70 15.82 -3.16
N VAL A 398 10.49 16.58 -2.42
CA VAL A 398 11.66 16.08 -1.69
C VAL A 398 11.28 15.88 -0.23
N MET A 399 11.19 14.62 0.18
CA MET A 399 10.65 14.19 1.45
C MET A 399 11.77 13.80 2.42
N ARG A 400 11.64 14.18 3.68
CA ARG A 400 12.51 13.70 4.76
C ARG A 400 11.69 12.98 5.81
N ALA A 401 12.32 12.04 6.52
CA ALA A 401 11.73 11.46 7.71
C ALA A 401 11.71 12.46 8.90
N ASN A 402 11.00 12.09 9.96
CA ASN A 402 11.08 12.78 11.25
C ASN A 402 12.53 12.73 11.79
N SER A 403 12.96 13.76 12.52
CA SER A 403 14.32 13.83 13.11
C SER A 403 14.63 12.71 14.10
N HIS A 404 13.62 12.00 14.60
CA HIS A 404 13.80 10.83 15.45
C HIS A 404 14.10 9.53 14.68
N VAL A 405 13.94 9.52 13.35
CA VAL A 405 14.24 8.36 12.51
C VAL A 405 15.74 8.38 12.17
N SER A 406 16.51 7.57 12.86
CA SER A 406 17.98 7.58 12.72
C SER A 406 18.47 7.03 11.38
N ALA A 407 17.76 6.07 10.80
CA ALA A 407 18.14 5.41 9.55
C ALA A 407 18.15 6.37 8.33
N ASP A 408 17.33 7.42 8.40
CA ASP A 408 17.13 8.38 7.30
C ASP A 408 17.83 9.72 7.56
N ALA A 409 18.67 9.81 8.58
CA ALA A 409 19.44 11.01 8.87
C ALA A 409 20.38 11.34 7.70
N GLY A 410 20.30 12.57 7.19
CA GLY A 410 21.09 13.00 6.02
C GLY A 410 20.63 12.37 4.71
N ARG A 411 19.37 11.92 4.62
CA ARG A 411 18.79 11.36 3.41
C ARG A 411 17.42 11.97 3.09
N VAL A 412 17.03 11.89 1.82
CA VAL A 412 15.72 12.31 1.33
C VAL A 412 15.15 11.27 0.38
N ALA A 413 13.83 11.14 0.34
CA ALA A 413 13.12 10.38 -0.67
C ALA A 413 12.44 11.33 -1.65
N LEU A 414 12.18 10.86 -2.88
CA LEU A 414 11.48 11.64 -3.89
C LEU A 414 10.10 11.03 -4.14
N THR A 415 9.08 11.87 -4.17
CA THR A 415 7.70 11.47 -4.46
C THR A 415 7.11 12.37 -5.54
N ALA A 416 6.12 11.89 -6.29
CA ALA A 416 5.30 12.74 -7.16
C ALA A 416 3.87 12.20 -7.17
N GLY A 417 2.91 13.04 -6.81
CA GLY A 417 1.57 12.58 -6.44
C GLY A 417 1.64 11.47 -5.39
N PRO A 418 0.94 10.33 -5.57
CA PRO A 418 0.94 9.23 -4.61
C PRO A 418 2.17 8.31 -4.70
N ILE A 419 3.06 8.51 -5.67
CA ILE A 419 4.14 7.58 -5.99
C ILE A 419 5.42 7.94 -5.25
N VAL A 420 6.00 6.96 -4.55
CA VAL A 420 7.39 6.99 -4.06
C VAL A 420 8.32 6.50 -5.16
N PHE A 421 9.45 7.16 -5.35
CA PHE A 421 10.48 6.79 -6.33
C PHE A 421 11.67 6.10 -5.66
N CYS A 422 12.36 5.25 -6.43
CA CYS A 422 13.59 4.58 -6.04
C CYS A 422 14.61 4.59 -7.17
N ALA A 423 15.90 4.57 -6.82
CA ALA A 423 16.99 4.34 -7.77
C ALA A 423 17.24 2.84 -7.90
N GLU A 424 17.40 2.35 -9.13
CA GLU A 424 17.86 0.98 -9.42
C GLU A 424 19.23 1.02 -10.11
N GLN A 425 20.08 0.04 -9.80
CA GLN A 425 21.42 -0.08 -10.41
C GLN A 425 21.37 -0.25 -11.94
N ALA A 426 20.28 -0.80 -12.47
CA ALA A 426 20.05 -0.92 -13.91
C ALA A 426 20.05 0.44 -14.64
N ASP A 427 19.68 1.53 -13.97
CA ASP A 427 19.68 2.88 -14.52
C ASP A 427 20.88 3.73 -14.09
N ASN A 428 21.57 3.31 -13.02
CA ASN A 428 22.57 4.09 -12.31
C ASN A 428 23.84 3.24 -12.10
N PRO A 429 24.83 3.32 -13.01
CA PRO A 429 26.02 2.48 -12.96
C PRO A 429 26.88 2.69 -11.71
N GLY A 430 27.41 1.60 -11.15
CA GLY A 430 28.18 1.62 -9.91
C GLY A 430 27.32 1.28 -8.69
N ASP A 431 27.86 1.52 -7.51
CA ASP A 431 27.13 1.29 -6.26
C ASP A 431 26.22 2.48 -5.90
N LEU A 432 24.94 2.23 -5.64
CA LEU A 432 23.96 3.28 -5.36
C LEU A 432 24.30 4.11 -4.12
N TRP A 433 24.96 3.53 -3.11
CA TRP A 433 25.36 4.27 -1.91
C TRP A 433 26.46 5.31 -2.17
N ASN A 434 27.11 5.29 -3.33
CA ASN A 434 28.09 6.30 -3.76
C ASN A 434 27.43 7.49 -4.46
N TYR A 435 26.12 7.45 -4.73
CA TYR A 435 25.38 8.61 -5.22
C TYR A 435 24.97 9.54 -4.08
N ARG A 436 25.09 10.85 -4.31
CA ARG A 436 24.55 11.89 -3.43
C ARG A 436 23.90 13.02 -4.23
N LEU A 437 22.83 13.57 -3.69
CA LEU A 437 22.13 14.72 -4.23
C LEU A 437 22.59 15.99 -3.51
N ARG A 438 22.36 17.14 -4.14
CA ARG A 438 22.27 18.41 -3.42
C ARG A 438 20.80 18.74 -3.24
N VAL A 439 20.39 19.10 -2.02
CA VAL A 439 18.97 19.39 -1.73
C VAL A 439 18.41 20.47 -2.66
N ASP A 440 19.17 21.54 -2.91
CA ASP A 440 18.73 22.62 -3.80
C ASP A 440 18.52 22.14 -5.25
N ASP A 441 19.39 21.25 -5.75
CA ASP A 441 19.22 20.65 -7.07
C ASP A 441 17.99 19.73 -7.10
N ALA A 442 17.76 18.93 -6.06
CA ALA A 442 16.57 18.09 -5.96
C ALA A 442 15.27 18.92 -5.93
N LEU A 443 15.25 20.02 -5.19
CA LEU A 443 14.08 20.90 -5.07
C LEU A 443 13.79 21.71 -6.35
N GLN A 444 14.82 22.12 -7.09
CA GLN A 444 14.66 23.08 -8.18
C GLN A 444 14.81 22.45 -9.58
N ARG A 445 15.46 21.28 -9.66
CA ARG A 445 15.91 20.70 -10.92
C ARG A 445 15.56 19.23 -11.08
N ALA A 446 14.83 18.62 -10.15
CA ALA A 446 14.21 17.33 -10.40
C ALA A 446 13.24 17.45 -11.58
N GLN A 447 13.37 16.54 -12.56
CA GLN A 447 12.54 16.53 -13.76
C GLN A 447 11.78 15.21 -13.83
N MET A 448 10.45 15.32 -13.91
CA MET A 448 9.59 14.18 -14.15
C MET A 448 9.30 14.05 -15.65
N ARG A 449 9.37 12.83 -16.18
CA ARG A 449 9.04 12.54 -17.58
C ARG A 449 8.35 11.18 -17.70
N PHE A 450 7.23 11.16 -18.42
CA PHE A 450 6.57 9.92 -18.82
C PHE A 450 7.37 9.19 -19.91
N ASP A 451 7.61 7.90 -19.69
CA ASP A 451 8.20 6.96 -20.63
C ASP A 451 7.23 5.80 -20.87
N GLY A 452 6.65 5.76 -22.07
CA GLY A 452 5.64 4.77 -22.45
C GLY A 452 6.20 3.37 -22.72
N ASP A 453 7.50 3.25 -22.96
CA ASP A 453 8.15 1.98 -23.32
C ASP A 453 8.81 1.31 -22.10
N LEU A 454 9.04 2.07 -21.03
CA LEU A 454 9.63 1.59 -19.78
C LEU A 454 8.57 1.09 -18.80
N LEU A 455 8.75 -0.13 -18.28
CA LEU A 455 7.98 -0.67 -17.14
C LEU A 455 6.45 -0.62 -17.31
N GLY A 456 5.96 -0.75 -18.55
CA GLY A 456 4.53 -0.70 -18.86
C GLY A 456 3.94 0.72 -18.93
N GLY A 457 4.79 1.74 -19.04
CA GLY A 457 4.40 3.15 -19.10
C GLY A 457 4.47 3.79 -17.72
N VAL A 458 5.56 4.51 -17.42
CA VAL A 458 5.78 5.12 -16.10
C VAL A 458 6.34 6.53 -16.19
N ASN A 459 6.08 7.35 -15.17
CA ASN A 459 6.90 8.53 -14.92
C ASN A 459 8.26 8.11 -14.37
N THR A 460 9.32 8.75 -14.86
CA THR A 460 10.69 8.67 -14.33
C THR A 460 11.07 10.01 -13.74
N VAL A 461 11.90 10.02 -12.71
CA VAL A 461 12.45 11.25 -12.12
C VAL A 461 13.95 11.28 -12.37
N ARG A 462 14.45 12.40 -12.87
CA ARG A 462 15.88 12.64 -13.10
C ARG A 462 16.34 13.83 -12.26
N VAL A 463 17.43 13.66 -11.53
CA VAL A 463 17.95 14.69 -10.62
C VAL A 463 19.46 14.82 -10.79
N PRO A 464 20.00 16.05 -10.88
CA PRO A 464 21.44 16.26 -10.80
C PRO A 464 22.02 15.66 -9.50
N ALA A 465 23.08 14.87 -9.65
CA ALA A 465 23.72 14.15 -8.57
C ALA A 465 25.25 14.20 -8.71
N GLU A 466 25.94 13.70 -7.70
CA GLU A 466 27.36 13.40 -7.76
C GLU A 466 27.55 11.93 -7.42
N HIS A 467 28.30 11.22 -8.26
CA HIS A 467 28.72 9.84 -7.99
C HIS A 467 30.15 9.87 -7.48
N GLU A 468 30.36 9.47 -6.22
CA GLU A 468 31.68 9.41 -5.60
C GLU A 468 32.59 8.43 -6.36
N ASP A 469 33.86 8.80 -6.57
CA ASP A 469 34.81 7.97 -7.30
C ASP A 469 35.00 6.63 -6.56
N GLU A 470 34.89 5.53 -7.31
CA GLU A 470 35.11 4.18 -6.80
C GLU A 470 36.60 3.90 -6.58
N ASP A 471 36.89 3.24 -5.47
CA ASP A 471 38.24 2.78 -5.16
C ASP A 471 38.62 1.60 -6.07
N THR A 472 39.91 1.49 -6.42
CA THR A 472 40.36 0.33 -7.20
C THR A 472 40.21 -0.96 -6.41
N THR A 473 40.12 -2.11 -7.09
CA THR A 473 39.92 -3.44 -6.47
C THR A 473 40.99 -3.85 -5.45
N HIS A 474 42.15 -3.19 -5.43
CA HIS A 474 43.26 -3.45 -4.51
C HIS A 474 43.53 -2.29 -3.55
N ALA A 475 42.60 -1.32 -3.46
CA ALA A 475 42.72 -0.21 -2.52
C ALA A 475 42.68 -0.70 -1.05
N PRO A 476 43.28 0.03 -0.11
CA PRO A 476 43.15 -0.25 1.32
C PRO A 476 41.68 -0.20 1.77
N LEU A 477 41.32 -1.06 2.73
CA LEU A 477 39.97 -1.07 3.32
C LEU A 477 39.62 0.23 4.06
N TYR A 478 40.63 0.93 4.59
CA TYR A 478 40.47 2.22 5.25
C TYR A 478 41.57 3.17 4.78
N GLU A 479 41.18 4.38 4.40
CA GLU A 479 42.10 5.46 4.06
C GLU A 479 41.87 6.68 4.96
N GLN A 480 42.94 7.45 5.18
CA GLN A 480 42.84 8.70 5.91
C GLN A 480 42.11 9.75 5.08
N VAL A 481 41.02 10.31 5.61
CA VAL A 481 40.29 11.41 4.95
C VAL A 481 41.14 12.68 4.99
N MET A 482 41.57 13.14 3.82
CA MET A 482 42.40 14.35 3.65
C MET A 482 41.64 15.54 3.03
N GLY A 483 40.35 15.35 2.71
CA GLY A 483 39.49 16.34 2.08
C GLY A 483 38.12 15.75 1.74
N GLU A 484 37.32 16.49 0.99
CA GLU A 484 36.04 15.98 0.45
C GLU A 484 36.29 14.78 -0.47
N ARG A 485 35.41 13.78 -0.41
CA ARG A 485 35.44 12.65 -1.33
C ARG A 485 35.16 13.18 -2.74
N LYS A 486 36.04 12.85 -3.68
CA LYS A 486 35.90 13.23 -5.08
C LYS A 486 34.71 12.49 -5.68
N GLY A 487 33.98 13.17 -6.54
CA GLY A 487 32.95 12.56 -7.34
C GLY A 487 32.80 13.23 -8.69
N THR A 488 32.17 12.51 -9.60
CA THR A 488 31.86 12.97 -10.94
C THR A 488 30.40 13.47 -10.97
N PRO A 489 30.15 14.71 -11.41
CA PRO A 489 28.79 15.18 -11.64
C PRO A 489 28.06 14.25 -12.61
N THR A 490 26.87 13.81 -12.22
CA THR A 490 26.05 12.86 -12.96
C THR A 490 24.57 13.21 -12.83
N GLU A 491 23.70 12.36 -13.34
CA GLU A 491 22.25 12.41 -13.13
C GLU A 491 21.81 11.10 -12.49
N LEU A 492 21.08 11.19 -11.39
CA LEU A 492 20.42 10.04 -10.77
C LEU A 492 19.04 9.88 -11.42
N MET A 493 18.78 8.69 -11.95
CA MET A 493 17.48 8.30 -12.50
C MET A 493 16.73 7.44 -11.50
N LEU A 494 15.47 7.81 -11.23
CA LEU A 494 14.57 7.09 -10.34
C LEU A 494 13.33 6.63 -11.09
N VAL A 495 12.82 5.46 -10.70
CA VAL A 495 11.59 4.84 -11.19
C VAL A 495 10.59 4.65 -10.04
N PRO A 496 9.29 4.45 -10.31
CA PRO A 496 8.30 4.20 -9.27
C PRO A 496 8.68 2.98 -8.42
N TYR A 497 8.56 3.11 -7.10
CA TYR A 497 8.92 2.05 -6.16
C TYR A 497 8.21 0.74 -6.48
N TYR A 498 6.91 0.74 -6.78
CA TYR A 498 6.19 -0.50 -7.10
C TYR A 498 6.78 -1.25 -8.32
N ALA A 499 7.47 -0.56 -9.23
CA ALA A 499 7.95 -1.10 -10.49
C ALA A 499 9.38 -1.67 -10.43
N TRP A 500 10.08 -1.50 -9.31
CA TRP A 500 11.43 -2.03 -9.12
C TRP A 500 11.49 -3.56 -9.26
N ALA A 501 12.68 -4.11 -9.54
CA ALA A 501 12.94 -5.54 -9.70
C ALA A 501 12.07 -6.22 -10.78
N ASN A 502 11.83 -5.53 -11.89
CA ASN A 502 11.23 -6.07 -13.12
C ASN A 502 12.21 -6.05 -14.31
N ARG A 503 13.50 -5.80 -14.03
CA ARG A 503 14.60 -5.63 -14.99
C ARG A 503 15.82 -6.39 -14.47
N GLU A 504 17.02 -6.03 -14.94
CA GLU A 504 18.28 -6.63 -14.47
C GLU A 504 18.40 -6.53 -12.94
N VAL A 505 18.80 -7.64 -12.30
CA VAL A 505 18.98 -7.71 -10.85
C VAL A 505 20.14 -6.81 -10.44
N GLY A 506 19.92 -5.98 -9.43
CA GLY A 506 20.92 -5.06 -8.91
C GLY A 506 20.49 -4.40 -7.61
N GLN A 507 21.27 -3.44 -7.15
CA GLN A 507 20.93 -2.64 -5.97
C GLN A 507 19.68 -1.78 -6.20
N MET A 508 18.97 -1.47 -5.11
CA MET A 508 17.86 -0.51 -5.09
C MET A 508 17.92 0.35 -3.82
N SER A 509 17.61 1.64 -3.94
CA SER A 509 17.44 2.52 -2.77
C SER A 509 16.32 3.54 -2.96
N VAL A 510 15.49 3.73 -1.94
CA VAL A 510 14.48 4.80 -1.90
C VAL A 510 15.08 6.11 -1.37
N PHE A 511 15.75 6.06 -0.23
CA PHE A 511 16.34 7.24 0.41
C PHE A 511 17.74 7.55 -0.15
N GLN A 512 17.89 8.74 -0.71
CA GLN A 512 19.12 9.26 -1.33
C GLN A 512 19.89 10.15 -0.36
N ARG A 513 21.22 10.03 -0.33
CA ARG A 513 22.10 10.88 0.50
C ARG A 513 22.02 12.35 0.03
N VAL A 514 22.08 13.30 0.97
CA VAL A 514 22.10 14.76 0.68
C VAL A 514 23.20 15.52 1.40
#